data_AF-X1GPC4-F1
#
_entry.id   AF-X1GPC4-F1
#
_cell.length_a   1.000
_cell.length_b   1.000
_cell.length_c   1.000
_cell.angle_alpha   90.00
_cell.angle_beta   90.00
_cell.angle_gamma   90.00
#
_symmetry.space_group_name_H-M   'P 1'
#
loop_
_entity.id
_entity.type
_entity.pdbx_description
1 polymer ?
#
loop_
_entity_poly.entity_id
_entity_poly.type
_entity_poly.pdbx_seq_one_letter_code
_entity_poly.pdbx_strand_id
1 'polypeptide(L)'
;GNVGRTVTATGGTWLVDFDDPGDGSGTFELEAGSNGYASQCDPDNDCTQIHWQIPNPQFQVDPSSENIWGNQFEPNSDLTITVDDVGVPGSPHGTDEGGNFGIGFDPTTLNLTAGDVVSVFDGTTTKFHTITNLTITGVDHSSDTVSGMAEPGSNVDVWDHGSGAWLQVVACDDSPEYPCNGDDPGTWHADFNSQADLVAGSNGNSAQCDDDNDCTFAGWWVVNPQFQVSPADENIWGNEWEPKGLVTITVNSEEYGPYGIDEWGTFETGFDPAELDLQFGQTVTVSDGTTTKFH
;
A
#
# COMPACT_ATOMS: atom_id res chain seq x y z
N GLY A 1 6.18 -20.28 22.68
CA GLY A 1 6.61 -20.40 24.10
C GLY A 1 8.10 -20.27 24.13
N ASN A 2 8.68 -19.62 25.15
CA ASN A 2 10.13 -19.37 25.17
C ASN A 2 10.89 -20.67 25.51
N VAL A 3 11.81 -21.08 24.64
CA VAL A 3 12.74 -22.19 24.87
C VAL A 3 14.09 -21.63 25.24
N GLY A 4 14.66 -22.13 26.33
CA GLY A 4 15.96 -21.69 26.85
C GLY A 4 16.89 -22.90 27.04
N ARG A 5 18.19 -22.67 26.86
CA ARG A 5 19.25 -23.68 27.00
C ARG A 5 20.41 -23.12 27.79
N THR A 6 21.00 -23.92 28.66
CA THR A 6 22.26 -23.57 29.34
C THR A 6 23.39 -24.44 28.80
N VAL A 7 24.50 -23.83 28.37
CA VAL A 7 25.66 -24.58 27.88
C VAL A 7 26.95 -24.04 28.49
N THR A 8 27.96 -24.91 28.61
CA THR A 8 29.30 -24.50 29.04
C THR A 8 30.17 -24.25 27.83
N ALA A 9 30.67 -23.03 27.68
CA ALA A 9 31.65 -22.70 26.64
C ALA A 9 32.96 -23.46 26.88
N THR A 10 33.49 -24.09 25.83
CA THR A 10 34.79 -24.77 25.85
C THR A 10 35.77 -24.00 24.96
N GLY A 11 36.86 -23.50 25.52
CA GLY A 11 37.82 -22.67 24.78
C GLY A 11 37.25 -21.36 24.25
N GLY A 12 36.15 -20.86 24.85
CA GLY A 12 35.43 -19.66 24.42
C GLY A 12 34.36 -19.91 23.35
N THR A 13 34.28 -21.12 22.80
CA THR A 13 33.23 -21.51 21.83
C THR A 13 32.10 -22.26 22.53
N TRP A 14 30.88 -22.02 22.07
CA TRP A 14 29.69 -22.72 22.51
C TRP A 14 28.79 -22.99 21.32
N LEU A 15 27.97 -24.05 21.42
CA LEU A 15 26.98 -24.44 20.44
C LEU A 15 25.74 -24.88 21.21
N VAL A 16 24.57 -24.46 20.73
CA VAL A 16 23.28 -24.91 21.22
C VAL A 16 22.56 -25.55 20.05
N ASP A 17 22.02 -26.74 20.28
CA ASP A 17 21.09 -27.39 19.37
C ASP A 17 19.69 -27.27 19.99
N PHE A 18 18.75 -26.65 19.26
CA PHE A 18 17.37 -26.48 19.72
C PHE A 18 16.48 -27.68 19.36
N ASP A 19 16.94 -28.58 18.49
CA ASP A 19 16.28 -29.87 18.21
C ASP A 19 16.57 -30.92 19.29
N ASP A 20 17.65 -30.74 20.06
CA ASP A 20 17.90 -31.51 21.27
C ASP A 20 17.24 -30.82 22.47
N PRO A 21 16.25 -31.42 23.15
CA PRO A 21 15.60 -30.86 24.33
C PRO A 21 16.55 -30.60 25.52
N GLY A 22 17.78 -31.13 25.50
CA GLY A 22 18.84 -30.79 26.45
C GLY A 22 18.41 -30.88 27.92
N ASP A 23 18.70 -29.83 28.69
CA ASP A 23 18.41 -29.69 30.12
C ASP A 23 17.00 -29.11 30.45
N GLY A 24 16.17 -28.81 29.45
CA GLY A 24 14.75 -28.48 29.64
C GLY A 24 14.11 -27.51 28.64
N SER A 25 12.76 -27.45 28.69
CA SER A 25 11.77 -26.65 27.92
C SER A 25 11.23 -27.18 26.58
N GLY A 26 11.71 -28.35 26.12
CA GLY A 26 11.26 -28.96 24.86
C GLY A 26 12.18 -28.61 23.69
N THR A 27 11.84 -29.05 22.48
CA THR A 27 12.55 -28.69 21.26
C THR A 27 11.97 -27.40 20.67
N PHE A 28 12.75 -26.71 19.85
CA PHE A 28 12.30 -25.56 19.08
C PHE A 28 12.97 -25.61 17.71
N GLU A 29 12.15 -25.57 16.66
CA GLU A 29 12.67 -25.46 15.30
C GLU A 29 13.03 -23.99 15.04
N LEU A 30 14.25 -23.74 14.56
CA LEU A 30 14.68 -22.40 14.21
C LEU A 30 14.30 -22.11 12.76
N GLU A 31 13.28 -21.29 12.57
CA GLU A 31 12.78 -20.86 11.26
C GLU A 31 13.05 -19.38 10.97
N ALA A 32 12.77 -18.93 9.74
CA ALA A 32 12.83 -17.51 9.39
C ALA A 32 12.01 -16.66 10.37
N GLY A 33 12.56 -15.53 10.80
CA GLY A 33 11.95 -14.67 11.83
C GLY A 33 12.18 -15.14 13.26
N SER A 34 12.76 -16.33 13.48
CA SER A 34 13.17 -16.75 14.82
C SER A 34 14.19 -15.78 15.39
N ASN A 35 14.02 -15.41 16.64
CA ASN A 35 14.91 -14.49 17.33
C ASN A 35 15.20 -14.96 18.76
N GLY A 36 16.29 -14.46 19.32
CA GLY A 36 16.67 -14.79 20.68
C GLY A 36 17.84 -13.97 21.17
N TYR A 37 18.44 -14.46 22.24
CA TYR A 37 19.64 -13.89 22.80
C TYR A 37 20.51 -14.95 23.44
N ALA A 38 21.81 -14.69 23.49
CA ALA A 38 22.76 -15.39 24.33
C ALA A 38 23.15 -14.48 25.49
N SER A 39 23.12 -15.00 26.72
CA SER A 39 23.49 -14.25 27.92
C SER A 39 24.59 -14.98 28.72
N GLN A 40 25.57 -14.22 29.19
CA GLN A 40 26.56 -14.67 30.17
C GLN A 40 26.44 -13.80 31.41
N CYS A 41 26.06 -14.40 32.54
CA CYS A 41 25.79 -13.70 33.79
C CYS A 41 26.84 -14.03 34.86
N ASP A 42 27.12 -13.06 35.73
CA ASP A 42 27.90 -13.26 36.95
C ASP A 42 27.00 -13.75 38.13
N PRO A 43 27.57 -14.05 39.33
CA PRO A 43 26.83 -14.66 40.43
C PRO A 43 25.66 -13.85 40.99
N ASP A 44 25.62 -12.54 40.75
CA ASP A 44 24.54 -11.63 41.14
C ASP A 44 23.57 -11.30 40.00
N ASN A 45 23.71 -11.99 38.86
CA ASN A 45 22.88 -11.89 37.65
C ASN A 45 23.06 -10.61 36.82
N ASP A 46 24.22 -9.97 36.89
CA ASP A 46 24.60 -8.97 35.91
C ASP A 46 25.10 -9.70 34.65
N CYS A 47 24.38 -9.50 33.53
CA CYS A 47 24.60 -10.27 32.31
C CYS A 47 25.15 -9.40 31.18
N THR A 48 26.11 -9.95 30.43
CA THR A 48 26.39 -9.52 29.05
C THR A 48 25.46 -10.29 28.12
N GLN A 49 24.72 -9.58 27.26
CA GLN A 49 23.72 -10.17 26.37
C GLN A 49 24.00 -9.77 24.92
N ILE A 50 23.86 -10.73 24.01
CA ILE A 50 23.91 -10.52 22.56
C ILE A 50 22.63 -11.09 21.96
N HIS A 51 21.92 -10.27 21.19
CA HIS A 51 20.73 -10.69 20.47
C HIS A 51 21.09 -11.29 19.12
N TRP A 52 20.27 -12.23 18.66
CA TRP A 52 20.33 -12.78 17.32
C TRP A 52 18.92 -12.86 16.73
N GLN A 53 18.85 -12.81 15.40
CA GLN A 53 17.63 -13.00 14.63
C GLN A 53 17.98 -13.73 13.34
N ILE A 54 17.11 -14.66 12.94
CA ILE A 54 17.10 -15.24 11.61
C ILE A 54 16.23 -14.31 10.76
N PRO A 55 16.76 -13.66 9.71
CA PRO A 55 15.98 -12.75 8.88
C PRO A 55 14.72 -13.43 8.33
N ASN A 56 13.65 -12.66 8.17
CA ASN A 56 12.47 -13.07 7.41
C ASN A 56 12.22 -12.03 6.31
N PRO A 57 12.96 -12.09 5.19
CA PRO A 57 12.81 -11.13 4.11
C PRO A 57 11.40 -11.15 3.56
N GLN A 58 10.85 -9.97 3.34
CA GLN A 58 9.55 -9.76 2.71
C GLN A 58 9.62 -8.53 1.81
N PHE A 59 8.82 -8.52 0.76
CA PHE A 59 8.72 -7.40 -0.14
C PHE A 59 7.27 -7.12 -0.55
N GLN A 60 7.05 -5.92 -1.05
CA GLN A 60 5.75 -5.41 -1.41
C GLN A 60 5.82 -4.79 -2.79
N VAL A 61 4.70 -4.86 -3.48
CA VAL A 61 4.54 -4.35 -4.84
C VAL A 61 3.30 -3.46 -4.87
N ASP A 62 3.43 -2.24 -5.38
CA ASP A 62 2.31 -1.36 -5.69
C ASP A 62 2.27 -1.11 -7.21
N PRO A 63 1.39 -1.82 -7.94
CA PRO A 63 1.22 -1.64 -9.37
C PRO A 63 0.76 -0.23 -9.76
N SER A 64 0.03 0.48 -8.89
CA SER A 64 -0.51 1.81 -9.22
C SER A 64 0.58 2.89 -9.29
N SER A 65 1.68 2.69 -8.57
CA SER A 65 2.81 3.61 -8.50
C SER A 65 4.11 3.00 -9.03
N GLU A 66 4.04 1.79 -9.59
CA GLU A 66 5.17 1.03 -10.12
C GLU A 66 6.32 0.89 -9.12
N ASN A 67 5.97 0.69 -7.85
CA ASN A 67 6.92 0.62 -6.74
C ASN A 67 7.11 -0.81 -6.25
N ILE A 68 8.37 -1.16 -5.96
CA ILE A 68 8.75 -2.39 -5.27
C ILE A 68 9.65 -2.01 -4.10
N TRP A 69 9.29 -2.44 -2.89
CA TRP A 69 10.10 -2.22 -1.70
C TRP A 69 10.13 -3.46 -0.82
N GLY A 70 11.12 -3.57 0.05
CA GLY A 70 11.25 -4.72 0.93
C GLY A 70 12.20 -4.47 2.08
N ASN A 71 12.20 -5.39 3.03
CA ASN A 71 13.01 -5.31 4.24
C ASN A 71 13.60 -6.66 4.64
N GLN A 72 14.59 -6.62 5.53
CA GLN A 72 15.30 -7.78 6.08
C GLN A 72 16.02 -8.67 5.05
N PHE A 73 16.25 -8.18 3.83
CA PHE A 73 17.18 -8.83 2.90
C PHE A 73 18.63 -8.69 3.39
N GLU A 74 19.57 -9.39 2.75
CA GLU A 74 20.99 -9.29 3.12
C GLU A 74 21.45 -7.81 3.07
N PRO A 75 22.00 -7.25 4.17
CA PRO A 75 22.40 -5.85 4.20
C PRO A 75 23.57 -5.49 3.27
N ASN A 76 23.54 -4.29 2.69
CA ASN A 76 24.53 -3.78 1.74
C ASN A 76 24.82 -4.75 0.57
N SER A 77 23.79 -5.46 0.08
CA SER A 77 23.89 -6.42 -1.01
C SER A 77 23.34 -5.85 -2.32
N ASP A 78 23.82 -6.39 -3.45
CA ASP A 78 23.23 -6.13 -4.76
C ASP A 78 22.02 -7.04 -4.97
N LEU A 79 20.90 -6.48 -5.41
CA LEU A 79 19.66 -7.18 -5.73
C LEU A 79 19.55 -7.49 -7.22
N THR A 80 19.17 -8.73 -7.51
CA THR A 80 18.64 -9.14 -8.81
C THR A 80 17.12 -9.18 -8.71
N ILE A 81 16.44 -8.25 -9.37
CA ILE A 81 14.97 -8.17 -9.41
C ILE A 81 14.50 -8.48 -10.82
N THR A 82 13.52 -9.38 -10.94
CA THR A 82 12.90 -9.73 -12.22
C THR A 82 11.39 -9.70 -12.12
N VAL A 83 10.73 -9.41 -13.25
CA VAL A 83 9.30 -9.59 -13.47
C VAL A 83 9.15 -10.60 -14.60
N ASP A 84 8.48 -11.72 -14.35
CA ASP A 84 8.35 -12.86 -15.28
C ASP A 84 9.70 -13.30 -15.87
N ASP A 85 10.69 -13.49 -15.00
CA ASP A 85 12.08 -13.83 -15.35
C ASP A 85 12.83 -12.78 -16.20
N VAL A 86 12.26 -11.60 -16.41
CA VAL A 86 12.90 -10.47 -17.11
C VAL A 86 13.42 -9.45 -16.11
N GLY A 87 14.72 -9.11 -16.20
CA GLY A 87 15.34 -8.12 -15.33
C GLY A 87 14.72 -6.74 -15.46
N VAL A 88 14.47 -6.09 -14.32
CA VAL A 88 13.93 -4.73 -14.27
C VAL A 88 14.96 -3.68 -14.73
N PRO A 89 14.51 -2.50 -15.21
CA PRO A 89 15.40 -1.41 -15.57
C PRO A 89 16.30 -0.95 -14.40
N GLY A 90 17.48 -0.41 -14.71
CA GLY A 90 18.33 0.25 -13.71
C GLY A 90 19.17 -0.65 -12.80
N SER A 91 19.19 -1.97 -13.05
CA SER A 91 20.04 -2.93 -12.31
C SER A 91 21.55 -2.61 -12.39
N PRO A 92 22.36 -2.95 -11.34
CA PRO A 92 21.96 -3.53 -10.07
C PRO A 92 21.25 -2.53 -9.16
N HIS A 93 20.28 -3.04 -8.41
CA HIS A 93 19.70 -2.36 -7.26
C HIS A 93 20.41 -2.85 -6.00
N GLY A 94 20.22 -2.23 -4.84
CA GLY A 94 20.87 -2.70 -3.62
C GLY A 94 20.12 -2.35 -2.35
N THR A 95 20.45 -3.04 -1.27
CA THR A 95 19.90 -2.82 0.06
C THR A 95 20.76 -1.85 0.87
N ASP A 96 20.16 -1.20 1.87
CA ASP A 96 20.86 -0.41 2.87
C ASP A 96 21.51 -1.27 3.98
N GLU A 97 22.12 -0.63 4.98
CA GLU A 97 22.73 -1.30 6.14
C GLU A 97 21.72 -2.12 6.98
N GLY A 98 20.43 -1.83 6.85
CA GLY A 98 19.35 -2.57 7.49
C GLY A 98 18.72 -3.66 6.64
N GLY A 99 19.19 -3.87 5.40
CA GLY A 99 18.60 -4.83 4.48
C GLY A 99 17.31 -4.33 3.81
N ASN A 100 17.07 -3.02 3.80
CA ASN A 100 15.89 -2.42 3.18
C ASN A 100 16.20 -1.92 1.76
N PHE A 101 15.20 -1.95 0.90
CA PHE A 101 15.25 -1.30 -0.41
C PHE A 101 13.88 -0.73 -0.78
N GLY A 102 13.86 0.23 -1.70
CA GLY A 102 12.65 0.78 -2.29
C GLY A 102 12.98 1.40 -3.63
N ILE A 103 12.28 0.96 -4.69
CA ILE A 103 12.56 1.33 -6.07
C ILE A 103 11.23 1.64 -6.74
N GLY A 104 11.14 2.82 -7.35
CA GLY A 104 10.04 3.19 -8.23
C GLY A 104 10.49 3.18 -9.68
N PHE A 105 9.64 2.70 -10.56
CA PHE A 105 9.89 2.64 -11.98
C PHE A 105 9.03 3.67 -12.74
N ASP A 106 9.53 4.09 -13.91
CA ASP A 106 8.72 4.87 -14.84
C ASP A 106 7.72 3.89 -15.52
N PRO A 107 6.39 4.13 -15.48
CA PRO A 107 5.38 3.27 -16.09
C PRO A 107 5.59 2.99 -17.58
N THR A 108 6.34 3.84 -18.28
CA THR A 108 6.69 3.64 -19.69
C THR A 108 7.81 2.61 -19.91
N THR A 109 8.54 2.25 -18.85
CA THR A 109 9.71 1.35 -18.88
C THR A 109 9.45 0.01 -18.19
N LEU A 110 8.62 0.01 -17.15
CA LEU A 110 8.12 -1.17 -16.46
C LEU A 110 6.68 -0.86 -16.08
N ASN A 111 5.78 -1.81 -16.34
CA ASN A 111 4.38 -1.69 -16.04
C ASN A 111 3.95 -2.98 -15.36
N LEU A 112 3.85 -2.93 -14.04
CA LEU A 112 3.49 -4.03 -13.16
C LEU A 112 1.99 -4.26 -13.25
N THR A 113 1.58 -5.50 -13.45
CA THR A 113 0.18 -5.87 -13.61
C THR A 113 -0.17 -7.13 -12.85
N ALA A 114 -1.46 -7.27 -12.51
CA ALA A 114 -1.97 -8.48 -11.89
C ALA A 114 -1.61 -9.72 -12.72
N GLY A 115 -1.05 -10.72 -12.05
CA GLY A 115 -0.57 -11.97 -12.62
C GLY A 115 0.94 -12.03 -12.88
N ASP A 116 1.63 -10.88 -12.91
CA ASP A 116 3.09 -10.86 -13.06
C ASP A 116 3.77 -11.49 -11.83
N VAL A 117 4.85 -12.25 -12.05
CA VAL A 117 5.65 -12.84 -10.97
C VAL A 117 6.90 -12.01 -10.74
N VAL A 118 6.96 -11.34 -9.59
CA VAL A 118 8.13 -10.60 -9.14
C VAL A 118 9.05 -11.54 -8.36
N SER A 119 10.34 -11.53 -8.68
CA SER A 119 11.37 -12.24 -7.92
C SER A 119 12.43 -11.27 -7.44
N VAL A 120 12.82 -11.39 -6.17
CA VAL A 120 13.90 -10.59 -5.56
C VAL A 120 14.95 -11.54 -5.00
N PHE A 121 16.17 -11.43 -5.50
CA PHE A 121 17.32 -12.23 -5.05
C PHE A 121 18.46 -11.34 -4.56
N ASP A 122 18.93 -11.56 -3.33
CA ASP A 122 20.00 -10.78 -2.68
C ASP A 122 21.39 -11.46 -2.69
N GLY A 123 21.52 -12.57 -3.43
CA GLY A 123 22.72 -13.41 -3.42
C GLY A 123 22.63 -14.62 -2.48
N THR A 124 21.70 -14.60 -1.52
CA THR A 124 21.50 -15.67 -0.52
C THR A 124 20.05 -16.15 -0.45
N THR A 125 19.09 -15.23 -0.48
CA THR A 125 17.65 -15.48 -0.38
C THR A 125 16.96 -15.05 -1.66
N THR A 126 16.06 -15.90 -2.16
CA THR A 126 15.14 -15.55 -3.24
C THR A 126 13.72 -15.53 -2.69
N LYS A 127 13.01 -14.45 -2.94
CA LYS A 127 11.58 -14.27 -2.65
C LYS A 127 10.81 -14.17 -3.96
N PHE A 128 9.54 -14.58 -3.94
CA PHE A 128 8.65 -14.53 -5.10
C PHE A 128 7.28 -14.07 -4.66
N HIS A 129 6.68 -13.17 -5.44
CA HIS A 129 5.32 -12.72 -5.24
C HIS A 129 4.62 -12.66 -6.60
N THR A 130 3.40 -13.19 -6.66
CA THR A 130 2.54 -12.99 -7.83
C THR A 130 1.66 -11.79 -7.53
N ILE A 131 1.77 -10.74 -8.35
CA ILE A 131 0.95 -9.54 -8.18
C ILE A 131 -0.51 -9.94 -8.27
N THR A 132 -1.27 -9.64 -7.23
CA THR A 132 -2.68 -10.01 -7.15
C THR A 132 -3.54 -9.03 -7.96
N ASN A 133 -4.82 -9.35 -8.13
CA ASN A 133 -5.80 -8.45 -8.73
C ASN A 133 -6.32 -7.36 -7.76
N LEU A 134 -5.63 -7.10 -6.64
CA LEU A 134 -6.02 -6.09 -5.66
C LEU A 134 -6.15 -4.72 -6.32
N THR A 135 -7.33 -4.13 -6.23
CA THR A 135 -7.60 -2.78 -6.76
C THR A 135 -8.58 -2.03 -5.85
N ILE A 136 -8.49 -0.71 -5.86
CA ILE A 136 -9.51 0.18 -5.27
C ILE A 136 -10.53 0.52 -6.35
N THR A 137 -11.82 0.30 -6.07
CA THR A 137 -12.92 0.61 -6.98
C THR A 137 -13.75 1.82 -6.51
N GLY A 138 -13.64 2.19 -5.24
CA GLY A 138 -14.35 3.36 -4.72
C GLY A 138 -13.95 3.74 -3.29
N VAL A 139 -14.11 5.03 -2.98
CA VAL A 139 -14.01 5.58 -1.63
C VAL A 139 -15.20 6.50 -1.42
N ASP A 140 -16.06 6.18 -0.46
CA ASP A 140 -17.24 6.96 -0.10
C ASP A 140 -17.07 7.52 1.32
N HIS A 141 -16.74 8.80 1.41
CA HIS A 141 -16.58 9.49 2.68
C HIS A 141 -17.91 9.81 3.37
N SER A 142 -19.06 9.67 2.70
CA SER A 142 -20.37 9.86 3.33
C SER A 142 -20.83 8.65 4.14
N SER A 143 -20.30 7.48 3.80
CA SER A 143 -20.54 6.20 4.45
C SER A 143 -19.27 5.59 5.05
N ASP A 144 -18.18 6.36 5.13
CA ASP A 144 -16.86 5.93 5.64
C ASP A 144 -16.37 4.59 5.05
N THR A 145 -16.65 4.34 3.77
CA THR A 145 -16.39 3.05 3.13
C THR A 145 -15.34 3.12 2.04
N VAL A 146 -14.41 2.16 2.04
CA VAL A 146 -13.47 1.89 0.93
C VAL A 146 -13.85 0.55 0.30
N SER A 147 -13.91 0.48 -1.02
CA SER A 147 -14.25 -0.75 -1.75
C SER A 147 -13.22 -1.09 -2.82
N GLY A 148 -13.16 -2.36 -3.18
CA GLY A 148 -12.22 -2.84 -4.18
C GLY A 148 -12.49 -4.26 -4.67
N MET A 149 -11.57 -4.75 -5.50
CA MET A 149 -11.48 -6.15 -5.90
C MET A 149 -10.20 -6.78 -5.32
N ALA A 150 -10.24 -8.08 -5.04
CA ALA A 150 -9.10 -8.91 -4.67
C ALA A 150 -9.39 -10.38 -5.07
N GLU A 151 -8.52 -11.32 -4.71
CA GLU A 151 -8.78 -12.73 -5.00
C GLU A 151 -9.98 -13.20 -4.14
N PRO A 152 -10.98 -13.88 -4.72
CA PRO A 152 -12.14 -14.35 -3.98
C PRO A 152 -11.74 -15.20 -2.75
N GLY A 153 -12.28 -14.85 -1.59
CA GLY A 153 -12.07 -15.57 -0.32
C GLY A 153 -10.77 -15.19 0.41
N SER A 154 -9.98 -14.26 -0.14
CA SER A 154 -8.75 -13.79 0.49
C SER A 154 -8.99 -12.64 1.47
N ASN A 155 -8.06 -12.48 2.42
CA ASN A 155 -8.03 -11.34 3.32
C ASN A 155 -7.45 -10.11 2.61
N VAL A 156 -8.04 -8.96 2.90
CA VAL A 156 -7.55 -7.64 2.52
C VAL A 156 -7.41 -6.81 3.78
N ASP A 157 -6.19 -6.36 4.04
CA ASP A 157 -5.91 -5.41 5.11
C ASP A 157 -6.08 -4.00 4.55
N VAL A 158 -6.82 -3.13 5.25
CA VAL A 158 -7.11 -1.75 4.82
C VAL A 158 -6.87 -0.81 5.99
N TRP A 159 -6.10 0.25 5.77
CA TRP A 159 -5.78 1.22 6.83
C TRP A 159 -5.98 2.64 6.37
N ASP A 160 -6.43 3.48 7.30
CA ASP A 160 -6.49 4.94 7.17
C ASP A 160 -5.28 5.57 7.88
N HIS A 161 -4.47 6.32 7.14
CA HIS A 161 -3.27 6.94 7.68
C HIS A 161 -3.60 8.07 8.67
N GLY A 162 -4.72 8.76 8.47
CA GLY A 162 -5.10 9.92 9.29
C GLY A 162 -5.43 9.54 10.73
N SER A 163 -6.27 8.52 10.91
CA SER A 163 -6.68 8.00 12.22
C SER A 163 -5.75 6.89 12.75
N GLY A 164 -5.02 6.21 11.88
CA GLY A 164 -4.32 4.96 12.20
C GLY A 164 -5.27 3.76 12.37
N ALA A 165 -6.54 3.89 11.96
CA ALA A 165 -7.48 2.77 11.94
C ALA A 165 -7.04 1.71 10.93
N TRP A 166 -7.27 0.45 11.28
CA TRP A 166 -6.96 -0.70 10.45
C TRP A 166 -8.10 -1.71 10.54
N LEU A 167 -8.49 -2.25 9.39
CA LEU A 167 -9.53 -3.25 9.22
C LEU A 167 -8.96 -4.40 8.37
N GLN A 168 -9.31 -5.63 8.73
CA GLN A 168 -9.15 -6.78 7.85
C GLN A 168 -10.53 -7.21 7.39
N VAL A 169 -10.71 -7.31 6.07
CA VAL A 169 -11.94 -7.74 5.42
C VAL A 169 -11.66 -8.93 4.52
N VAL A 170 -12.71 -9.66 4.14
CA VAL A 170 -12.59 -10.81 3.23
C VAL A 170 -13.30 -10.49 1.93
N ALA A 171 -12.60 -10.67 0.82
CA ALA A 171 -13.20 -10.58 -0.51
C ALA A 171 -14.21 -11.71 -0.71
N CYS A 172 -15.41 -11.40 -1.18
CA CYS A 172 -16.48 -12.39 -1.30
C CYS A 172 -16.15 -13.49 -2.34
N ASP A 173 -16.69 -14.70 -2.18
CA ASP A 173 -16.35 -15.87 -3.02
C ASP A 173 -17.54 -16.76 -3.42
N ASP A 174 -18.77 -16.25 -3.30
CA ASP A 174 -20.03 -17.00 -3.47
C ASP A 174 -20.20 -18.20 -2.52
N SER A 175 -19.31 -18.37 -1.54
CA SER A 175 -19.51 -19.38 -0.50
C SER A 175 -20.59 -18.96 0.50
N PRO A 176 -21.12 -19.90 1.29
CA PRO A 176 -22.02 -19.56 2.39
C PRO A 176 -21.35 -18.71 3.49
N GLU A 177 -20.02 -18.70 3.58
CA GLU A 177 -19.27 -17.96 4.59
C GLU A 177 -19.03 -16.51 4.15
N TYR A 178 -18.69 -16.30 2.87
CA TYR A 178 -18.45 -14.99 2.27
C TYR A 178 -19.30 -14.76 1.01
N PRO A 179 -20.64 -14.65 1.14
CA PRO A 179 -21.53 -14.49 0.00
C PRO A 179 -21.38 -13.09 -0.64
N CYS A 180 -21.35 -13.04 -1.97
CA CYS A 180 -21.23 -11.77 -2.70
C CYS A 180 -22.52 -10.94 -2.77
N ASN A 181 -23.67 -11.49 -2.36
CA ASN A 181 -24.95 -10.76 -2.26
C ASN A 181 -25.38 -9.98 -3.53
N GLY A 182 -24.92 -10.40 -4.71
CA GLY A 182 -25.22 -9.75 -5.99
C GLY A 182 -24.04 -8.97 -6.59
N ASP A 183 -22.96 -8.80 -5.83
CA ASP A 183 -21.68 -8.29 -6.32
C ASP A 183 -20.88 -9.39 -7.02
N ASP A 184 -19.82 -8.99 -7.72
CA ASP A 184 -18.92 -9.93 -8.39
C ASP A 184 -17.95 -10.59 -7.38
N PRO A 185 -17.62 -11.89 -7.51
CA PRO A 185 -16.60 -12.54 -6.70
C PRO A 185 -15.28 -11.78 -6.67
N GLY A 186 -14.72 -11.62 -5.48
CA GLY A 186 -13.53 -10.81 -5.23
C GLY A 186 -13.85 -9.40 -4.71
N THR A 187 -15.11 -8.98 -4.72
CA THR A 187 -15.51 -7.67 -4.16
C THR A 187 -15.27 -7.65 -2.64
N TRP A 188 -14.66 -6.57 -2.15
CA TRP A 188 -14.50 -6.30 -0.72
C TRP A 188 -14.92 -4.88 -0.37
N HIS A 189 -15.37 -4.70 0.88
CA HIS A 189 -15.77 -3.42 1.45
C HIS A 189 -15.21 -3.29 2.88
N ALA A 190 -14.49 -2.20 3.13
CA ALA A 190 -14.03 -1.81 4.45
C ALA A 190 -14.82 -0.60 4.94
N ASP A 191 -15.67 -0.82 5.95
CA ASP A 191 -16.51 0.19 6.60
C ASP A 191 -15.81 0.70 7.87
N PHE A 192 -15.37 1.96 7.83
CA PHE A 192 -14.66 2.64 8.91
C PHE A 192 -15.58 3.41 9.86
N ASN A 193 -16.92 3.44 9.69
CA ASN A 193 -17.84 4.31 10.46
C ASN A 193 -17.64 4.24 11.99
N SER A 194 -17.17 3.12 12.55
CA SER A 194 -16.97 2.96 13.99
C SER A 194 -15.53 3.24 14.48
N GLN A 195 -14.62 3.50 13.55
CA GLN A 195 -13.17 3.61 13.75
C GLN A 195 -12.62 4.96 13.31
N ALA A 196 -13.12 5.52 12.21
CA ALA A 196 -12.65 6.76 11.61
C ALA A 196 -13.78 7.47 10.84
N ASP A 197 -13.68 8.79 10.76
CA ASP A 197 -14.52 9.66 9.91
C ASP A 197 -13.67 10.02 8.68
N LEU A 198 -14.01 9.46 7.53
CA LEU A 198 -13.35 9.75 6.27
C LEU A 198 -13.85 11.11 5.80
N VAL A 199 -12.92 12.01 5.51
CA VAL A 199 -13.21 13.36 5.03
C VAL A 199 -12.36 13.68 3.82
N ALA A 200 -12.65 14.78 3.13
CA ALA A 200 -11.82 15.25 2.04
C ALA A 200 -10.34 15.32 2.45
N GLY A 201 -9.46 14.63 1.71
CA GLY A 201 -8.03 14.52 2.00
C GLY A 201 -7.63 13.34 2.88
N SER A 202 -8.58 12.57 3.45
CA SER A 202 -8.29 11.28 4.07
C SER A 202 -7.63 10.35 3.05
N ASN A 203 -6.71 9.51 3.49
CA ASN A 203 -5.95 8.61 2.63
C ASN A 203 -5.44 7.41 3.42
N GLY A 204 -5.12 6.37 2.67
CA GLY A 204 -4.74 5.09 3.23
C GLY A 204 -4.19 4.17 2.17
N ASN A 205 -3.95 2.93 2.54
CA ASN A 205 -3.71 1.88 1.56
C ASN A 205 -4.48 0.61 1.96
N SER A 206 -4.46 -0.35 1.05
CA SER A 206 -4.81 -1.73 1.30
C SER A 206 -3.68 -2.66 0.87
N ALA A 207 -3.69 -3.89 1.41
CA ALA A 207 -2.78 -4.95 1.02
C ALA A 207 -3.48 -6.31 0.96
N GLN A 208 -3.03 -7.12 0.02
CA GLN A 208 -3.35 -8.54 -0.09
C GLN A 208 -2.02 -9.29 -0.14
N CYS A 209 -1.78 -10.09 0.89
CA CYS A 209 -0.52 -10.78 1.10
C CYS A 209 -0.64 -12.27 0.83
N ASP A 210 0.45 -12.89 0.40
CA ASP A 210 0.59 -14.34 0.37
C ASP A 210 1.02 -14.90 1.73
N ASP A 211 1.29 -16.21 1.78
CA ASP A 211 1.54 -16.97 3.01
C ASP A 211 2.79 -16.50 3.78
N ASP A 212 3.71 -15.79 3.15
CA ASP A 212 4.96 -15.35 3.77
C ASP A 212 5.12 -13.82 3.86
N ASN A 213 3.98 -13.12 3.76
CA ASN A 213 3.82 -11.66 3.86
C ASN A 213 4.48 -10.85 2.75
N ASP A 214 4.69 -11.46 1.58
CA ASP A 214 4.87 -10.66 0.37
C ASP A 214 3.49 -10.20 -0.12
N CYS A 215 3.36 -8.91 -0.45
CA CYS A 215 2.04 -8.31 -0.63
C CYS A 215 1.94 -7.44 -1.88
N THR A 216 0.76 -7.48 -2.49
CA THR A 216 0.31 -6.45 -3.43
C THR A 216 -0.40 -5.35 -2.64
N PHE A 217 -0.07 -4.10 -2.91
CA PHE A 217 -0.63 -2.91 -2.27
C PHE A 217 -1.48 -2.11 -3.27
N ALA A 218 -2.51 -1.45 -2.76
CA ALA A 218 -3.27 -0.45 -3.50
C ALA A 218 -3.60 0.75 -2.60
N GLY A 219 -3.16 1.94 -3.00
CA GLY A 219 -3.44 3.17 -2.28
C GLY A 219 -4.85 3.70 -2.53
N TRP A 220 -5.45 4.33 -1.54
CA TRP A 220 -6.74 5.02 -1.67
C TRP A 220 -6.67 6.42 -1.05
N TRP A 221 -7.46 7.34 -1.58
CA TRP A 221 -7.62 8.68 -1.02
C TRP A 221 -9.02 9.21 -1.29
N VAL A 222 -9.52 10.04 -0.38
CA VAL A 222 -10.71 10.86 -0.59
C VAL A 222 -10.27 12.12 -1.30
N VAL A 223 -10.77 12.33 -2.52
CA VAL A 223 -10.50 13.55 -3.28
C VAL A 223 -10.82 14.81 -2.45
N ASN A 224 -9.96 15.81 -2.55
CA ASN A 224 -10.15 17.11 -1.91
C ASN A 224 -10.18 18.20 -2.97
N PRO A 225 -11.17 18.17 -3.87
CA PRO A 225 -11.16 19.03 -5.05
C PRO A 225 -11.09 20.49 -4.65
N GLN A 226 -10.41 21.32 -5.41
CA GLN A 226 -10.39 22.76 -5.24
C GLN A 226 -10.56 23.42 -6.60
N PHE A 227 -11.03 24.67 -6.62
CA PHE A 227 -11.07 25.45 -7.84
C PHE A 227 -10.86 26.93 -7.55
N GLN A 228 -10.44 27.65 -8.58
CA GLN A 228 -10.18 29.07 -8.57
C GLN A 228 -10.82 29.70 -9.81
N VAL A 229 -11.22 30.96 -9.67
CA VAL A 229 -11.86 31.74 -10.73
C VAL A 229 -11.01 32.98 -10.97
N SER A 230 -10.58 33.20 -12.22
CA SER A 230 -9.89 34.42 -12.64
C SER A 230 -10.74 35.15 -13.68
N PRO A 231 -11.53 36.17 -13.27
CA PRO A 231 -12.23 37.03 -14.21
C PRO A 231 -11.29 37.76 -15.18
N ALA A 232 -10.05 38.07 -14.77
CA ALA A 232 -9.10 38.77 -15.63
C ALA A 232 -8.58 37.90 -16.78
N ASP A 233 -8.55 36.59 -16.58
CA ASP A 233 -8.04 35.62 -17.55
C ASP A 233 -9.17 34.82 -18.21
N GLU A 234 -10.44 35.13 -17.89
CA GLU A 234 -11.63 34.38 -18.31
C GLU A 234 -11.52 32.88 -18.06
N ASN A 235 -11.04 32.51 -16.87
CA ASN A 235 -10.64 31.14 -16.61
C ASN A 235 -11.13 30.62 -15.26
N ILE A 236 -11.49 29.34 -15.26
CA ILE A 236 -11.75 28.54 -14.07
C ILE A 236 -10.84 27.32 -14.16
N TRP A 237 -10.00 27.13 -13.15
CA TRP A 237 -9.17 25.94 -13.03
C TRP A 237 -9.46 25.24 -11.70
N GLY A 238 -9.25 23.93 -11.68
CA GLY A 238 -9.40 23.13 -10.48
C GLY A 238 -8.36 22.03 -10.39
N ASN A 239 -8.08 21.60 -9.17
CA ASN A 239 -7.11 20.56 -8.83
C ASN A 239 -7.72 19.58 -7.82
N GLU A 240 -7.13 18.39 -7.68
CA GLU A 240 -7.57 17.34 -6.75
C GLU A 240 -9.01 16.84 -6.98
N TRP A 241 -9.49 16.90 -8.23
CA TRP A 241 -10.72 16.24 -8.67
C TRP A 241 -10.45 14.79 -9.09
N GLU A 242 -11.49 13.98 -9.24
CA GLU A 242 -11.36 12.58 -9.68
C GLU A 242 -10.73 12.51 -11.09
N PRO A 243 -9.52 11.93 -11.24
CA PRO A 243 -8.80 11.92 -12.51
C PRO A 243 -9.58 11.26 -13.64
N LYS A 244 -9.37 11.75 -14.88
CA LYS A 244 -10.07 11.24 -16.10
C LYS A 244 -11.60 11.36 -16.05
N GLY A 245 -12.15 12.06 -15.06
CA GLY A 245 -13.56 12.44 -14.98
C GLY A 245 -13.91 13.63 -15.85
N LEU A 246 -15.13 14.12 -15.65
CA LEU A 246 -15.64 15.33 -16.29
C LEU A 246 -16.21 16.26 -15.21
N VAL A 247 -16.00 17.56 -15.37
CA VAL A 247 -16.70 18.59 -14.58
C VAL A 247 -17.63 19.42 -15.44
N THR A 248 -18.74 19.81 -14.85
CA THR A 248 -19.67 20.80 -15.36
C THR A 248 -19.53 22.07 -14.52
N ILE A 249 -19.51 23.22 -15.20
CA ILE A 249 -19.40 24.54 -14.58
C ILE A 249 -20.72 25.27 -14.71
N THR A 250 -21.26 25.80 -13.62
CA THR A 250 -22.47 26.61 -13.64
C THR A 250 -22.18 28.03 -13.18
N VAL A 251 -22.39 29.02 -14.03
CA VAL A 251 -22.24 30.45 -13.70
C VAL A 251 -23.61 31.11 -13.73
N ASN A 252 -24.06 31.65 -12.60
CA ASN A 252 -25.37 32.31 -12.45
C ASN A 252 -26.57 31.48 -12.98
N SER A 253 -26.54 30.15 -12.83
CA SER A 253 -27.56 29.19 -13.32
C SER A 253 -27.47 28.82 -14.80
N GLU A 254 -26.45 29.28 -15.52
CA GLU A 254 -26.12 28.82 -16.87
C GLU A 254 -24.98 27.80 -16.82
N GLU A 255 -25.14 26.71 -17.55
CA GLU A 255 -24.26 25.54 -17.50
C GLU A 255 -23.28 25.54 -18.68
N TYR A 256 -22.03 25.20 -18.42
CA TYR A 256 -20.93 25.14 -19.35
C TYR A 256 -20.15 23.84 -19.20
N GLY A 257 -19.63 23.31 -20.30
CA GLY A 257 -18.89 22.06 -20.36
C GLY A 257 -19.67 20.89 -21.00
N PRO A 258 -19.31 19.64 -20.72
CA PRO A 258 -18.33 19.21 -19.70
C PRO A 258 -16.88 19.51 -20.09
N TYR A 259 -16.02 19.68 -19.09
CA TYR A 259 -14.57 19.80 -19.22
C TYR A 259 -13.88 18.54 -18.70
N GLY A 260 -12.83 18.10 -19.40
CA GLY A 260 -12.04 16.93 -19.00
C GLY A 260 -11.16 17.23 -17.81
N ILE A 261 -11.14 16.31 -16.84
CA ILE A 261 -10.12 16.25 -15.79
C ILE A 261 -8.96 15.39 -16.32
N ASP A 262 -7.74 15.86 -16.21
CA ASP A 262 -6.56 15.11 -16.61
C ASP A 262 -6.22 13.96 -15.63
N GLU A 263 -5.11 13.27 -15.88
CA GLU A 263 -4.65 12.15 -15.04
C GLU A 263 -4.15 12.58 -13.65
N TRP A 264 -3.97 13.89 -13.44
CA TRP A 264 -3.52 14.49 -12.18
C TRP A 264 -4.67 15.13 -11.39
N GLY A 265 -5.92 14.91 -11.81
CA GLY A 265 -7.08 15.49 -11.14
C GLY A 265 -7.23 16.99 -11.39
N THR A 266 -6.64 17.50 -12.47
CA THR A 266 -6.65 18.92 -12.83
C THR A 266 -7.56 19.19 -14.03
N PHE A 267 -8.28 20.32 -14.03
CA PHE A 267 -8.99 20.83 -15.20
C PHE A 267 -8.75 22.33 -15.36
N GLU A 268 -8.90 22.81 -16.58
CA GLU A 268 -8.88 24.22 -16.93
C GLU A 268 -9.92 24.47 -18.03
N THR A 269 -10.71 25.54 -17.91
CA THR A 269 -11.80 25.82 -18.86
C THR A 269 -11.34 26.69 -20.03
N GLY A 270 -10.58 27.76 -19.75
CA GLY A 270 -10.18 28.77 -20.73
C GLY A 270 -11.35 29.30 -21.57
N PHE A 271 -12.31 30.01 -20.96
CA PHE A 271 -13.49 30.49 -21.68
C PHE A 271 -13.13 31.49 -22.76
N ASP A 272 -13.82 31.43 -23.91
CA ASP A 272 -13.84 32.55 -24.85
C ASP A 272 -14.65 33.68 -24.21
N PRO A 273 -14.09 34.91 -24.05
CA PRO A 273 -14.82 36.05 -23.51
C PRO A 273 -16.12 36.38 -24.26
N ALA A 274 -16.28 35.89 -25.51
CA ALA A 274 -17.52 36.03 -26.27
C ALA A 274 -18.61 35.02 -25.87
N GLU A 275 -18.24 33.89 -25.26
CA GLU A 275 -19.15 32.84 -24.78
C GLU A 275 -19.53 33.04 -23.32
N LEU A 276 -18.57 33.45 -22.49
CA LEU A 276 -18.77 33.79 -21.09
C LEU A 276 -17.81 34.91 -20.69
N ASP A 277 -18.36 35.96 -20.09
CA ASP A 277 -17.62 37.08 -19.47
C ASP A 277 -17.76 36.93 -17.94
N LEU A 278 -16.70 36.44 -17.31
CA LEU A 278 -16.63 36.25 -15.88
C LEU A 278 -16.53 37.61 -15.18
N GLN A 279 -17.41 37.82 -14.21
CA GLN A 279 -17.53 39.09 -13.51
C GLN A 279 -17.53 38.90 -12.00
N PHE A 280 -17.04 39.91 -11.29
CA PHE A 280 -17.11 39.94 -9.83
C PHE A 280 -18.57 39.88 -9.37
N GLY A 281 -18.83 38.98 -8.40
CA GLY A 281 -20.16 38.80 -7.81
C GLY A 281 -21.06 37.81 -8.53
N GLN A 282 -20.58 37.15 -9.59
CA GLN A 282 -21.24 35.95 -10.13
C GLN A 282 -21.05 34.78 -9.17
N THR A 283 -22.03 33.87 -9.12
CA THR A 283 -21.90 32.59 -8.42
C THR A 283 -21.42 31.52 -9.39
N VAL A 284 -20.36 30.83 -9.00
CA VAL A 284 -19.75 29.74 -9.77
C VAL A 284 -19.93 28.43 -9.00
N THR A 285 -20.47 27.43 -9.68
CA THR A 285 -20.55 26.05 -9.18
C THR A 285 -19.72 25.15 -10.08
N VAL A 286 -18.94 24.25 -9.50
CA VAL A 286 -18.22 23.18 -10.22
C VAL A 286 -18.71 21.84 -9.69
N SER A 287 -19.09 20.91 -10.57
CA SER A 287 -19.57 19.59 -10.17
C SER A 287 -19.09 18.49 -11.13
N ASP A 288 -18.68 17.35 -10.60
CA ASP A 288 -18.38 16.11 -11.36
C ASP A 288 -19.52 15.07 -11.24
N GLY A 289 -20.65 15.45 -10.65
CA GLY A 289 -21.80 14.59 -10.39
C GLY A 289 -21.78 13.87 -9.03
N THR A 290 -20.62 13.76 -8.37
CA THR A 290 -20.50 13.21 -7.01
C THR A 290 -20.11 14.30 -6.01
N THR A 291 -19.17 15.16 -6.37
CA THR A 291 -18.69 16.31 -5.62
C THR A 291 -19.18 17.62 -6.25
N THR A 292 -19.57 18.58 -5.42
CA THR A 292 -19.96 19.92 -5.88
C THR A 292 -19.33 21.01 -5.02
N LYS A 293 -18.71 22.00 -5.66
CA LYS A 293 -18.01 23.13 -5.04
C LYS A 293 -18.63 24.44 -5.50
N PHE A 294 -18.63 25.44 -4.63
CA PHE A 294 -19.25 26.75 -4.89
C PHE A 294 -18.27 27.88 -4.59
N HIS A 295 -18.35 28.97 -5.35
CA HIS A 295 -17.65 30.23 -5.14
C HIS A 295 -18.58 31.41 -5.40
#